data_AF-A0A1V2GWD1-F1
#
_entry.id   AF-A0A1V2GWD1-F1
#
_cell.length_a   1.000
_cell.length_b   1.000
_cell.length_c   1.000
_cell.angle_alpha   90.00
_cell.angle_beta   90.00
_cell.angle_gamma   90.00
#
_symmetry.space_group_name_H-M   'P 1'
#
loop_
_entity.id
_entity.type
_entity.pdbx_description
1 polymer ?
#
loop_
_entity_poly.entity_id
_entity_poly.type
_entity_poly.pdbx_seq_one_letter_code
_entity_poly.pdbx_strand_id
1 'polypeptide(L)'
;MTPAAATPAAATPAAAPPVASWQAELAAARDRADAGDLEGALQACRAGLLLQPTEPALHYYDGLIRRALGQPREAAQAFRRALYLQGDFAMAHYQLGLLLLDEGERAAGRRALTVAARIAQGRPAGALLEEGDGMTAAALRDLARLQLDAA
;
A
#
# COMPACT_ATOMS: atom_id res chain seq x y z
N MET A 1 -24.14 20.82 -62.71
CA MET A 1 -24.63 19.71 -61.86
C MET A 1 -23.49 18.73 -61.68
N THR A 2 -22.84 18.77 -60.52
CA THR A 2 -21.82 17.82 -60.07
C THR A 2 -22.10 17.54 -58.60
N PRO A 3 -22.32 16.28 -58.17
CA PRO A 3 -22.60 15.99 -56.78
C PRO A 3 -21.28 15.99 -55.99
N ALA A 4 -21.24 16.75 -54.90
CA ALA A 4 -20.16 16.71 -53.92
C ALA A 4 -20.25 15.41 -53.12
N ALA A 5 -19.17 14.62 -53.16
CA ALA A 5 -19.05 13.37 -52.44
C ALA A 5 -19.02 13.62 -50.91
N ALA A 6 -19.95 13.01 -50.19
CA ALA A 6 -19.92 12.94 -48.74
C ALA A 6 -18.83 11.97 -48.28
N THR A 7 -17.88 12.45 -47.51
CA THR A 7 -16.87 11.61 -46.83
C THR A 7 -17.54 10.91 -45.64
N PRO A 8 -17.35 9.61 -45.41
CA PRO A 8 -17.90 8.96 -44.23
C PRO A 8 -17.14 9.44 -43.00
N ALA A 9 -17.88 9.97 -42.01
CA ALA A 9 -17.35 10.29 -40.70
C ALA A 9 -16.81 9.02 -40.04
N ALA A 10 -15.50 9.00 -39.77
CA ALA A 10 -14.87 7.93 -39.03
C ALA A 10 -15.49 7.85 -37.63
N ALA A 11 -16.21 6.75 -37.37
CA ALA A 11 -16.63 6.41 -36.03
C ALA A 11 -15.38 6.28 -35.15
N THR A 12 -15.28 7.11 -34.12
CA THR A 12 -14.25 6.96 -33.08
C THR A 12 -14.42 5.59 -32.45
N PRO A 13 -13.40 4.72 -32.42
CA PRO A 13 -13.53 3.45 -31.71
C PRO A 13 -13.81 3.76 -30.24
N ALA A 14 -14.90 3.20 -29.71
CA ALA A 14 -15.21 3.22 -28.29
C ALA A 14 -13.94 2.82 -27.51
N ALA A 15 -13.57 3.63 -26.52
CA ALA A 15 -12.39 3.39 -25.70
C ALA A 15 -12.40 1.93 -25.24
N ALA A 16 -11.38 1.17 -25.63
CA ALA A 16 -11.17 -0.18 -25.11
C ALA A 16 -11.21 -0.11 -23.57
N PRO A 17 -11.81 -1.10 -22.88
CA PRO A 17 -11.74 -1.12 -21.42
C PRO A 17 -10.29 -0.97 -20.99
N PRO A 18 -9.98 -0.20 -19.93
CA PRO A 18 -8.61 0.00 -19.51
C PRO A 18 -7.95 -1.37 -19.32
N VAL A 19 -6.82 -1.58 -20.01
CA VAL A 19 -6.03 -2.80 -19.86
C VAL A 19 -5.72 -2.94 -18.38
N ALA A 20 -6.07 -4.07 -17.77
CA ALA A 20 -5.79 -4.34 -16.37
C ALA A 20 -4.30 -4.08 -16.09
N SER A 21 -4.03 -3.10 -15.24
CA SER A 21 -2.68 -2.69 -14.85
C SER A 21 -2.52 -2.88 -13.36
N TRP A 22 -1.31 -3.18 -12.91
CA TRP A 22 -1.06 -3.35 -11.48
C TRP A 22 -1.35 -2.06 -10.71
N GLN A 23 -1.22 -0.88 -11.33
CA GLN A 23 -1.57 0.40 -10.72
C GLN A 23 -3.07 0.53 -10.48
N ALA A 24 -3.89 0.09 -11.46
CA ALA A 24 -5.34 0.09 -11.32
C ALA A 24 -5.79 -0.88 -10.23
N GLU A 25 -5.17 -2.05 -10.15
CA GLU A 25 -5.43 -3.04 -9.10
C GLU A 25 -4.97 -2.57 -7.72
N LEU A 26 -3.84 -1.86 -7.63
CA LEU A 26 -3.37 -1.23 -6.40
C LEU A 26 -4.35 -0.15 -5.91
N ALA A 27 -4.81 0.73 -6.81
CA ALA A 27 -5.82 1.74 -6.48
C ALA A 27 -7.14 1.09 -6.04
N ALA A 28 -7.61 0.06 -6.75
CA ALA A 28 -8.81 -0.67 -6.37
C ALA A 28 -8.66 -1.37 -5.01
N ALA A 29 -7.49 -1.91 -4.70
CA ALA A 29 -7.22 -2.53 -3.40
C ALA A 29 -7.31 -1.50 -2.27
N ARG A 30 -6.72 -0.32 -2.46
CA ARG A 30 -6.80 0.80 -1.52
C ARG A 30 -8.25 1.26 -1.32
N ASP A 31 -8.93 1.61 -2.40
CA ASP A 31 -10.30 2.14 -2.34
C ASP A 31 -11.27 1.17 -1.68
N ARG A 32 -11.14 -0.14 -1.96
CA ARG A 32 -11.97 -1.17 -1.35
C ARG A 32 -11.63 -1.41 0.11
N ALA A 33 -10.34 -1.35 0.48
CA ALA A 33 -9.93 -1.45 1.87
C ALA A 33 -10.49 -0.28 2.69
N ASP A 34 -10.44 0.94 2.15
CA ASP A 34 -11.02 2.14 2.77
C ASP A 34 -12.55 2.04 2.89
N ALA A 35 -13.21 1.41 1.91
CA ALA A 35 -14.64 1.12 1.95
C ALA A 35 -15.03 -0.05 2.88
N GLY A 36 -14.05 -0.77 3.44
CA GLY A 36 -14.27 -1.95 4.28
C GLY A 36 -14.60 -3.24 3.52
N ASP A 37 -14.58 -3.23 2.18
CA ASP A 37 -14.67 -4.42 1.35
C ASP A 37 -13.31 -5.17 1.35
N LEU A 38 -12.99 -5.80 2.47
CA LEU A 38 -11.70 -6.47 2.68
C LEU A 38 -11.50 -7.66 1.72
N GLU A 39 -12.58 -8.37 1.36
CA GLU A 39 -12.50 -9.48 0.40
C GLU A 39 -12.20 -8.97 -1.01
N GLY A 40 -12.91 -7.94 -1.46
CA GLY A 40 -12.64 -7.32 -2.75
C GLY A 40 -11.27 -6.64 -2.80
N ALA A 41 -10.84 -6.01 -1.72
CA ALA A 41 -9.49 -5.45 -1.60
C ALA A 41 -8.42 -6.53 -1.74
N LEU A 42 -8.61 -7.69 -1.10
CA LEU A 42 -7.69 -8.82 -1.21
C LEU A 42 -7.64 -9.39 -2.64
N GLN A 43 -8.78 -9.44 -3.34
CA GLN A 43 -8.83 -9.85 -4.74
C GLN A 43 -8.06 -8.88 -5.64
N ALA A 44 -8.24 -7.57 -5.46
CA ALA A 44 -7.51 -6.55 -6.20
C ALA A 44 -5.99 -6.63 -5.93
N CYS A 45 -5.57 -6.78 -4.66
CA CYS A 45 -4.16 -7.01 -4.31
C CYS A 45 -3.58 -8.24 -5.03
N ARG A 46 -4.32 -9.36 -5.07
CA ARG A 46 -3.88 -10.58 -5.77
C ARG A 46 -3.75 -10.35 -7.27
N ALA A 47 -4.71 -9.68 -7.89
CA ALA A 47 -4.66 -9.34 -9.31
C ALA A 47 -3.45 -8.44 -9.62
N GLY A 48 -3.22 -7.41 -8.80
CA GLY A 48 -2.04 -6.55 -8.90
C GLY A 48 -0.74 -7.33 -8.77
N LEU A 49 -0.64 -8.24 -7.79
CA LEU A 49 0.56 -9.07 -7.57
C LEU A 49 0.81 -10.07 -8.69
N LEU A 50 -0.22 -10.53 -9.41
CA LEU A 50 -0.05 -11.35 -10.62
C LEU A 50 0.55 -10.53 -11.77
N LEU A 51 0.19 -9.25 -11.88
CA LEU A 51 0.68 -8.34 -12.91
C LEU A 51 2.09 -7.80 -12.58
N GLN A 52 2.35 -7.47 -11.30
CA GLN A 52 3.63 -6.96 -10.82
C GLN A 52 3.99 -7.56 -9.44
N PRO A 53 4.66 -8.73 -9.41
CA PRO A 53 4.98 -9.42 -8.15
C PRO A 53 5.99 -8.69 -7.26
N THR A 54 6.74 -7.74 -7.83
CA THR A 54 7.85 -7.02 -7.16
C THR A 54 7.47 -5.62 -6.70
N GLU A 55 6.19 -5.25 -6.75
CA GLU A 55 5.73 -3.94 -6.30
C GLU A 55 5.57 -3.91 -4.78
N PRO A 56 6.34 -3.10 -4.03
CA PRO A 56 6.29 -3.08 -2.57
C PRO A 56 4.93 -2.66 -2.02
N ALA A 57 4.27 -1.69 -2.65
CA ALA A 57 2.96 -1.19 -2.22
C ALA A 57 1.88 -2.28 -2.24
N LEU A 58 1.89 -3.16 -3.24
CA LEU A 58 0.93 -4.28 -3.32
C LEU A 58 1.10 -5.27 -2.16
N HIS A 59 2.34 -5.56 -1.73
CA HIS A 59 2.58 -6.39 -0.55
C HIS A 59 2.24 -5.66 0.75
N TYR A 60 2.42 -4.33 0.80
CA TYR A 60 2.01 -3.51 1.94
C TYR A 60 0.48 -3.55 2.14
N TYR A 61 -0.31 -3.35 1.08
CA TYR A 61 -1.77 -3.45 1.16
C TYR A 61 -2.24 -4.87 1.46
N ASP A 62 -1.63 -5.92 0.88
CA ASP A 62 -1.94 -7.32 1.27
C ASP A 62 -1.74 -7.52 2.78
N GLY A 63 -0.69 -6.92 3.37
CA GLY A 63 -0.47 -6.95 4.81
C GLY A 63 -1.53 -6.21 5.63
N LEU A 64 -1.91 -4.99 5.22
CA LEU A 64 -2.97 -4.21 5.88
C LEU A 64 -4.30 -4.96 5.87
N ILE A 65 -4.70 -5.47 4.70
CA ILE A 65 -5.97 -6.17 4.48
C ILE A 65 -6.00 -7.46 5.31
N ARG A 66 -4.92 -8.24 5.32
CA ARG A 66 -4.84 -9.47 6.13
C ARG A 66 -4.89 -9.20 7.62
N ARG A 67 -4.27 -8.12 8.09
CA ARG A 67 -4.37 -7.71 9.50
C ARG A 67 -5.83 -7.39 9.85
N ALA A 68 -6.53 -6.64 9.00
CA ALA A 68 -7.94 -6.32 9.18
C ALA A 68 -8.85 -7.58 9.14
N LEU A 69 -8.47 -8.60 8.35
CA LEU A 69 -9.14 -9.90 8.29
C LEU A 69 -8.81 -10.83 9.48
N GLY A 70 -8.01 -10.39 10.46
CA GLY A 70 -7.62 -11.22 11.60
C GLY A 70 -6.61 -12.32 11.25
N GLN A 71 -5.78 -12.10 10.22
CA GLN A 71 -4.73 -13.01 9.75
C GLN A 71 -3.33 -12.45 10.06
N PRO A 72 -2.93 -12.36 11.34
CA PRO A 72 -1.72 -11.63 11.75
C PRO A 72 -0.43 -12.28 11.20
N ARG A 73 -0.40 -13.61 11.06
CA ARG A 73 0.78 -14.32 10.56
C ARG A 73 1.04 -14.01 9.09
N GLU A 74 -0.01 -14.05 8.28
CA GLU A 74 0.04 -13.74 6.86
C GLU A 74 0.29 -12.26 6.63
N ALA A 75 -0.30 -11.38 7.45
CA ALA A 75 -0.03 -9.95 7.43
C ALA A 75 1.47 -9.64 7.67
N ALA A 76 2.06 -10.26 8.70
CA ALA A 76 3.48 -10.09 8.99
C ALA A 76 4.37 -10.58 7.83
N GLN A 77 3.99 -11.66 7.15
CA GLN A 77 4.71 -12.15 5.97
C GLN A 77 4.63 -11.15 4.80
N ALA A 78 3.45 -10.59 4.55
CA ALA A 78 3.23 -9.60 3.50
C ALA A 78 4.04 -8.32 3.76
N PHE A 79 4.03 -7.78 4.98
CA PHE A 79 4.87 -6.64 5.34
C PHE A 79 6.37 -6.94 5.18
N ARG A 80 6.82 -8.13 5.59
CA ARG A 80 8.22 -8.55 5.39
C ARG A 80 8.60 -8.63 3.90
N ARG A 81 7.67 -9.01 3.02
CA ARG A 81 7.90 -9.00 1.56
C ARG A 81 8.01 -7.58 1.02
N ALA A 82 7.13 -6.66 1.45
CA ALA A 82 7.24 -5.25 1.11
C ALA A 82 8.62 -4.70 1.53
N LEU A 83 9.06 -5.01 2.75
CA LEU A 83 10.36 -4.60 3.29
C LEU A 83 11.56 -5.28 2.62
N TYR A 84 11.40 -6.48 2.09
CA TYR A 84 12.43 -7.14 1.30
C TYR A 84 12.66 -6.44 -0.05
N LEU A 85 11.57 -5.99 -0.68
CA LEU A 85 11.61 -5.26 -1.95
C LEU A 85 12.06 -3.80 -1.76
N GLN A 86 11.62 -3.16 -0.68
CA GLN A 86 11.94 -1.78 -0.33
C GLN A 86 12.21 -1.65 1.18
N GLY A 87 13.50 -1.73 1.54
CA GLY A 87 13.92 -1.73 2.94
C GLY A 87 13.66 -0.42 3.68
N ASP A 88 13.48 0.69 2.98
CA ASP A 88 13.17 2.02 3.53
C ASP A 88 11.67 2.36 3.49
N PHE A 89 10.79 1.37 3.27
CA PHE A 89 9.33 1.57 3.34
C PHE A 89 8.89 1.81 4.80
N ALA A 90 8.87 3.09 5.19
CA ALA A 90 8.64 3.51 6.57
C ALA A 90 7.30 3.00 7.15
N MET A 91 6.23 3.04 6.36
CA MET A 91 4.90 2.55 6.78
C MET A 91 4.85 1.04 6.99
N ALA A 92 5.53 0.26 6.16
CA ALA A 92 5.60 -1.19 6.34
C ALA A 92 6.33 -1.56 7.65
N HIS A 93 7.41 -0.85 7.99
CA HIS A 93 8.08 -1.01 9.30
C HIS A 93 7.14 -0.63 10.46
N TYR A 94 6.40 0.46 10.32
CA TYR A 94 5.46 0.92 11.35
C TYR A 94 4.34 -0.10 11.59
N GLN A 95 3.66 -0.53 10.54
CA GLN A 95 2.55 -1.49 10.63
C GLN A 95 3.02 -2.87 11.11
N LEU A 96 4.17 -3.36 10.65
CA LEU A 96 4.77 -4.58 11.18
C LEU A 96 5.12 -4.43 12.67
N GLY A 97 5.63 -3.26 13.08
CA GLY A 97 5.90 -2.96 14.47
C GLY A 97 4.67 -3.05 15.35
N LEU A 98 3.58 -2.38 14.97
CA LEU A 98 2.30 -2.45 15.68
C LEU A 98 1.77 -3.88 15.77
N LEU A 99 1.75 -4.59 14.64
CA LEU A 99 1.28 -5.97 14.58
C LEU A 99 2.07 -6.90 15.51
N LEU A 100 3.39 -6.75 15.57
CA LEU A 100 4.23 -7.57 16.46
C LEU A 100 4.03 -7.21 17.94
N LEU A 101 3.75 -5.94 18.26
CA LEU A 101 3.38 -5.56 19.62
C LEU A 101 2.05 -6.19 20.03
N ASP A 102 1.05 -6.17 19.15
CA ASP A 102 -0.28 -6.78 19.36
C ASP A 102 -0.16 -8.30 19.62
N GLU A 103 0.73 -8.98 18.90
CA GLU A 103 1.00 -10.42 19.07
C GLU A 103 1.91 -10.74 20.28
N GLY A 104 2.34 -9.72 21.05
CA GLY A 104 3.19 -9.90 22.24
C GLY A 104 4.69 -10.03 21.96
N GLU A 105 5.11 -9.97 20.69
CA GLU A 105 6.50 -9.99 20.23
C GLU A 105 7.21 -8.64 20.45
N ARG A 106 7.19 -8.16 21.70
CA ARG A 106 7.62 -6.80 22.10
C ARG A 106 8.97 -6.39 21.54
N ALA A 107 9.99 -7.24 21.68
CA ALA A 107 11.34 -6.91 21.24
C ALA A 107 11.42 -6.71 19.72
N ALA A 108 10.71 -7.54 18.94
CA ALA A 108 10.67 -7.41 17.49
C ALA A 108 9.83 -6.20 17.05
N GLY A 109 8.68 -5.97 17.69
CA GLY A 109 7.83 -4.80 17.43
C GLY A 109 8.55 -3.48 17.69
N ARG A 110 9.22 -3.34 18.85
CA ARG A 110 10.02 -2.15 19.18
C ARG A 110 11.15 -1.91 18.18
N ARG A 111 11.82 -2.96 17.70
CA ARG A 111 12.86 -2.81 16.66
C ARG A 111 12.28 -2.25 15.36
N ALA A 112 11.15 -2.78 14.89
CA ALA A 112 10.51 -2.30 13.67
C ALA A 112 10.05 -0.83 13.78
N LEU A 113 9.43 -0.46 14.90
CA LEU A 113 9.05 0.94 15.18
C LEU A 113 10.27 1.88 15.23
N THR A 114 11.38 1.41 15.80
CA THR A 114 12.64 2.19 15.83
C THR A 114 13.16 2.44 14.42
N VAL A 115 13.08 1.44 13.52
CA VAL A 115 13.48 1.60 12.12
C VAL A 115 12.57 2.58 11.40
N ALA A 116 11.24 2.47 11.57
CA ALA A 116 10.28 3.42 11.01
C ALA A 116 10.59 4.87 11.43
N ALA A 117 10.82 5.10 12.72
CA ALA A 117 11.19 6.40 13.26
C ALA A 117 12.51 6.93 12.69
N ARG A 118 13.51 6.06 12.50
CA ARG A 118 14.81 6.42 11.93
C ARG A 118 14.71 6.81 10.46
N ILE A 119 13.96 6.06 9.66
CA ILE A 119 13.72 6.38 8.25
C ILE A 119 13.01 7.75 8.16
N ALA A 120 11.97 7.95 8.97
CA ALA A 120 11.23 9.20 9.03
C ALA A 120 12.12 10.38 9.46
N GLN A 121 13.03 10.18 10.42
CA GLN A 121 14.01 11.20 10.83
C GLN A 121 14.99 11.58 9.72
N GLY A 122 15.31 10.66 8.80
CA GLY A 122 16.16 10.91 7.64
C GLY A 122 15.49 11.73 6.53
N ARG A 123 14.18 11.99 6.62
CA ARG A 123 13.40 12.74 5.64
C ARG A 123 13.07 14.16 6.15
N PRO A 124 12.84 15.14 5.25
CA PRO A 124 12.34 16.45 5.65
C PRO A 124 11.05 16.33 6.45
N ALA A 125 10.87 17.17 7.47
CA ALA A 125 9.74 17.05 8.40
C ALA A 125 8.36 17.07 7.71
N GLY A 126 8.20 17.89 6.68
CA GLY A 126 6.97 17.98 5.87
C GLY A 126 6.89 17.01 4.69
N ALA A 127 7.87 16.12 4.51
CA ALA A 127 7.84 15.15 3.42
C ALA A 127 6.72 14.14 3.65
N LEU A 128 5.88 13.95 2.63
CA LEU A 128 4.83 12.94 2.64
C LEU A 128 5.44 11.54 2.55
N LEU A 129 4.82 10.60 3.25
CA LEU A 129 5.20 9.21 3.19
C LEU A 129 4.41 8.49 2.11
N GLU A 130 5.12 7.60 1.42
CA GLU A 130 4.54 6.64 0.49
C GLU A 130 3.48 5.78 1.20
N GLU A 131 2.31 5.65 0.58
CA GLU A 131 1.13 4.97 1.14
C GLU A 131 0.81 5.35 2.60
N GLY A 132 1.04 6.63 2.94
CA GLY A 132 0.81 7.18 4.28
C GLY A 132 -0.42 8.07 4.40
N ASP A 133 -1.33 8.12 3.42
CA ASP A 133 -2.57 8.93 3.46
C ASP A 133 -2.37 10.41 3.83
N GLY A 134 -1.32 11.03 3.29
CA GLY A 134 -0.97 12.43 3.59
C GLY A 134 -0.16 12.60 4.89
N MET A 135 0.20 11.51 5.57
CA MET A 135 1.06 11.55 6.74
C MET A 135 2.46 12.02 6.37
N THR A 136 2.98 12.94 7.18
CA THR A 136 4.34 13.46 7.06
C THR A 136 5.34 12.59 7.81
N ALA A 137 6.61 12.70 7.44
CA ALA A 137 7.70 12.07 8.16
C ALA A 137 7.75 12.49 9.64
N ALA A 138 7.47 13.77 9.95
CA ALA A 138 7.38 14.21 11.34
C ALA A 138 6.27 13.49 12.11
N ALA A 139 5.06 13.40 11.52
CA ALA A 139 3.92 12.73 12.15
C ALA A 139 4.21 11.24 12.43
N LEU A 140 4.80 10.52 11.47
CA LEU A 140 5.16 9.11 11.70
C LEU A 140 6.19 8.95 12.82
N ARG A 141 7.22 9.80 12.85
CA ARG A 141 8.25 9.75 13.91
C ARG A 141 7.62 9.92 15.28
N ASP A 142 6.71 10.87 15.42
CA ASP A 142 6.09 11.19 16.70
C ASP A 142 5.13 10.07 17.14
N LEU A 143 4.37 9.48 16.21
CA LEU A 143 3.56 8.28 16.45
C LEU A 143 4.40 7.06 16.86
N ALA A 144 5.49 6.80 16.14
CA ALA A 144 6.37 5.67 16.45
C ALA A 144 6.99 5.81 17.85
N ARG A 145 7.35 7.03 18.28
CA ARG A 145 7.83 7.31 19.64
C ARG A 145 6.77 7.03 20.70
N LEU A 146 5.54 7.51 20.49
CA LEU A 146 4.42 7.22 21.40
C LEU A 146 4.24 5.72 21.64
N GLN A 147 4.34 4.91 20.59
CA GLN A 147 4.21 3.45 20.69
C GLN A 147 5.42 2.82 21.40
N LEU A 148 6.64 3.34 21.18
CA LEU A 148 7.84 2.87 21.88
C LEU A 148 7.82 3.19 23.38
N ASP A 149 7.18 4.28 23.79
CA ASP A 149 7.04 4.65 25.20
C ASP A 149 5.96 3.80 25.89
N ALA A 150 4.97 3.30 25.14
CA ALA A 150 3.87 2.47 25.64
C ALA A 150 4.16 0.95 25.66
N ALA A 151 5.11 0.46 24.85
CA ALA A 151 5.38 -0.96 24.61
C ALA A 151 6.28 -1.66 25.64
#